data_AF-F7NNC8-F1
#
_entry.id   AF-F7NNC8-F1
#
_cell.length_a   1.000
_cell.length_b   1.000
_cell.length_c   1.000
_cell.angle_alpha   90.00
_cell.angle_beta   90.00
_cell.angle_gamma   90.00
#
_symmetry.space_group_name_H-M   'P 1'
#
loop_
_entity.id
_entity.type
_entity.pdbx_description
1 polymer ?
#
loop_
_entity_poly.entity_id
_entity_poly.type
_entity_poly.pdbx_seq_one_letter_code
_entity_poly.pdbx_strand_id
1 'polypeptide(L)'
;MQRKKYTVNVTPRAAADLERLTDWWLLEKENPLIAKSIHDSFWDKALTLEDRAYLYRVPWDTHPQLADLDYHLFTFNPKYHAVMLYRIDEATNTVHVQFVCDSRENKILTEMIDIAKKMNLLNL
;
A
#
# COMPACT_ATOMS: atom_id res chain seq x y z
N MET A 1 0.56 -27.92 6.68
CA MET A 1 -0.38 -26.87 6.26
C MET A 1 0.22 -26.18 5.05
N GLN A 2 -0.36 -26.33 3.86
CA GLN A 2 0.12 -25.65 2.65
C GLN A 2 -0.15 -24.16 2.80
N ARG A 3 0.87 -23.30 2.65
CA ARG A 3 0.66 -21.85 2.67
C ARG A 3 -0.14 -21.47 1.42
N LYS A 4 -1.22 -20.72 1.62
CA LYS A 4 -2.06 -20.19 0.55
C LYS A 4 -1.25 -19.13 -0.19
N LYS A 5 -1.08 -19.29 -1.50
CA LYS A 5 -0.37 -18.33 -2.35
C LYS A 5 -1.36 -17.33 -2.93
N TYR A 6 -1.01 -16.05 -2.84
CA TYR A 6 -1.79 -14.95 -3.37
C TYR A 6 -1.15 -14.39 -4.63
N THR A 7 -1.98 -13.89 -5.54
CA THR A 7 -1.54 -13.00 -6.62
C THR A 7 -1.48 -11.59 -6.07
N VAL A 8 -0.44 -10.82 -6.38
CA VAL A 8 -0.37 -9.41 -6.00
C VAL A 8 -0.71 -8.55 -7.21
N ASN A 9 -1.81 -7.82 -7.08
CA ASN A 9 -2.29 -6.88 -8.08
C ASN A 9 -2.01 -5.45 -7.60
N VAL A 10 -1.06 -4.77 -8.24
CA VAL A 10 -0.83 -3.34 -8.04
C VAL A 10 -1.80 -2.59 -8.96
N THR A 11 -2.76 -1.87 -8.37
CA THR A 11 -3.74 -1.13 -9.18
C THR A 11 -3.07 -0.03 -9.99
N PRO A 12 -3.68 0.43 -11.10
CA PRO A 12 -3.15 1.56 -11.87
C PRO A 12 -2.93 2.82 -11.01
N ARG A 13 -3.79 3.02 -10.00
CA ARG A 13 -3.63 4.13 -9.05
C ARG A 13 -2.40 3.94 -8.17
N ALA A 14 -2.21 2.77 -7.56
CA ALA A 14 -1.03 2.49 -6.74
C ALA A 14 0.28 2.58 -7.54
N ALA A 15 0.26 2.19 -8.81
CA ALA A 15 1.41 2.33 -9.70
C ALA A 15 1.75 3.81 -9.96
N ALA A 16 0.75 4.63 -10.30
CA ALA A 16 0.95 6.07 -10.49
C ALA A 16 1.38 6.79 -9.20
N ASP A 17 0.86 6.34 -8.05
CA ASP A 17 1.24 6.84 -6.75
C ASP A 17 2.73 6.54 -6.43
N LEU A 18 3.18 5.32 -6.71
CA LEU A 18 4.59 4.92 -6.55
C LEU A 18 5.50 5.73 -7.48
N GLU A 19 5.12 5.86 -8.75
CA GLU A 19 5.84 6.66 -9.75
C GLU A 19 5.98 8.11 -9.28
N ARG A 20 4.88 8.76 -8.89
CA ARG A 20 4.90 10.13 -8.36
C ARG A 20 5.83 10.27 -7.16
N LEU A 21 5.79 9.31 -6.23
CA LEU A 21 6.65 9.31 -5.05
C LEU A 21 8.12 9.19 -5.44
N THR A 22 8.47 8.31 -6.37
CA THR A 22 9.86 8.11 -6.82
C THR A 22 10.36 9.25 -7.70
N ASP A 23 9.50 9.82 -8.54
CA ASP A 23 9.83 10.93 -9.44
C ASP A 23 10.14 12.20 -8.69
N TRP A 24 9.43 12.48 -7.58
CA TRP A 24 9.78 13.59 -6.72
C TRP A 24 11.22 13.48 -6.19
N TRP A 25 11.65 12.27 -5.80
CA TRP A 25 13.04 12.04 -5.37
C TRP A 25 14.03 12.12 -6.53
N LEU A 26 13.65 11.63 -7.70
CA LEU A 26 14.53 11.57 -8.87
C LEU A 26 14.72 12.93 -9.53
N LEU A 27 13.63 13.68 -9.72
CA LEU A 27 13.59 14.91 -10.52
C LEU A 27 13.68 16.15 -9.63
N GLU A 28 12.84 16.26 -8.60
CA GLU A 28 12.78 17.47 -7.75
C GLU A 28 13.91 17.51 -6.71
N LYS A 29 14.37 16.34 -6.27
CA LYS A 29 15.47 16.21 -5.30
C LYS A 29 16.78 15.74 -5.91
N GLU A 30 16.79 15.42 -7.21
CA GLU A 30 17.95 14.94 -7.95
C GLU A 30 18.69 13.79 -7.22
N ASN A 31 17.93 12.92 -6.53
CA ASN A 31 18.47 11.86 -5.69
C ASN A 31 18.01 10.47 -6.16
N PRO A 32 18.65 9.91 -7.20
CA PRO A 32 18.27 8.63 -7.78
C PRO A 32 18.44 7.45 -6.82
N LEU A 33 19.35 7.54 -5.84
CA LEU A 33 19.58 6.48 -4.87
C LEU A 33 18.39 6.32 -3.92
N ILE A 34 17.76 7.42 -3.51
CA ILE A 34 16.56 7.38 -2.68
C ILE A 34 15.37 6.86 -3.49
N ALA A 35 15.16 7.37 -4.71
CA ALA A 35 14.11 6.89 -5.61
C ALA A 35 14.20 5.37 -5.82
N LYS A 36 15.40 4.86 -6.14
CA LYS A 36 15.67 3.43 -6.28
C LYS A 36 15.41 2.66 -4.98
N SER A 37 15.85 3.19 -3.83
CA SER A 37 15.62 2.53 -2.53
C SER A 37 14.12 2.37 -2.22
N ILE A 38 13.30 3.39 -2.52
CA ILE A 38 11.85 3.32 -2.33
C ILE A 38 11.24 2.29 -3.28
N HIS A 39 11.56 2.38 -4.58
CA HIS A 39 11.05 1.47 -5.60
C HIS A 39 11.37 0.00 -5.28
N ASP A 40 12.63 -0.32 -4.97
CA ASP A 40 13.06 -1.68 -4.65
C ASP A 40 12.38 -2.20 -3.37
N SER A 41 12.23 -1.34 -2.36
CA SER A 41 11.54 -1.71 -1.11
C SER A 41 10.07 -2.02 -1.34
N PHE A 42 9.40 -1.29 -2.26
CA PHE A 42 8.01 -1.57 -2.62
C PHE A 42 7.88 -2.98 -3.21
N TRP A 43 8.69 -3.31 -4.22
CA TRP A 43 8.57 -4.60 -4.91
C TRP A 43 8.99 -5.79 -4.05
N ASP A 44 10.02 -5.65 -3.23
CA ASP A 44 10.42 -6.70 -2.26
C ASP A 44 9.27 -7.03 -1.29
N LYS A 45 8.54 -5.99 -0.84
CA LYS A 45 7.41 -6.16 0.08
C LYS A 45 6.17 -6.66 -0.64
N ALA A 46 5.91 -6.22 -1.87
CA ALA A 46 4.86 -6.76 -2.72
C ALA A 46 5.06 -8.27 -2.94
N LEU A 47 6.27 -8.72 -3.29
CA LEU A 47 6.57 -10.16 -3.43
C LEU A 47 6.33 -10.93 -2.13
N THR A 48 6.68 -10.34 -0.98
CA THR A 48 6.42 -10.96 0.33
C THR A 48 4.92 -11.20 0.58
N LEU A 49 4.04 -10.34 0.04
CA LEU A 49 2.60 -10.46 0.18
C LEU A 49 2.02 -11.66 -0.59
N GLU A 50 2.70 -12.16 -1.64
CA GLU A 50 2.27 -13.38 -2.33
C GLU A 50 2.23 -14.59 -1.38
N ASP A 51 3.22 -14.69 -0.49
CA ASP A 51 3.34 -15.80 0.45
C ASP A 51 2.74 -15.50 1.83
N ARG A 52 2.59 -14.21 2.16
CA ARG A 52 2.22 -13.74 3.51
C ARG A 52 1.32 -12.50 3.44
N ALA A 53 0.18 -12.62 2.77
CA ALA A 53 -0.80 -11.53 2.62
C ALA A 53 -1.18 -10.85 3.96
N TYR A 54 -1.32 -11.62 5.03
CA TYR A 54 -1.69 -11.14 6.37
C TYR A 54 -0.51 -10.66 7.24
N LEU A 55 0.71 -10.61 6.70
CA LEU A 55 1.91 -10.30 7.48
C LEU A 55 1.85 -8.91 8.12
N TYR A 56 1.33 -7.93 7.37
CA TYR A 56 1.29 -6.55 7.79
C TYR A 56 -0.16 -6.17 8.13
N ARG A 57 -0.52 -6.37 9.40
CA ARG A 57 -1.78 -5.84 9.93
C ARG A 57 -1.54 -4.47 10.54
N VAL A 58 -2.48 -3.57 10.30
CA VAL A 58 -2.57 -2.31 11.04
C VAL A 58 -2.80 -2.67 12.50
N PRO A 59 -2.06 -2.07 13.45
CA PRO A 59 -2.48 -2.06 14.84
C PRO A 59 -3.86 -1.37 14.88
N TRP A 60 -4.92 -2.10 15.25
CA TRP A 60 -6.33 -1.66 15.24
C TRP A 60 -6.57 -0.27 15.87
N ASP A 61 -5.65 0.15 16.73
CA ASP A 61 -5.59 1.38 17.48
C ASP A 61 -5.11 2.62 16.68
N THR A 62 -4.40 2.45 15.57
CA THR A 62 -3.84 3.60 14.81
C THR A 62 -4.79 4.15 13.75
N HIS A 63 -5.54 3.28 13.07
CA HIS A 63 -6.52 3.65 12.06
C HIS A 63 -7.74 2.69 12.08
N PRO A 64 -8.60 2.75 13.11
CA PRO A 64 -9.71 1.80 13.30
C PRO A 64 -10.67 1.75 12.11
N GLN A 65 -10.86 2.90 11.44
CA GLN A 65 -11.73 3.03 10.26
C GLN A 65 -11.26 2.19 9.07
N LEU A 66 -9.95 1.90 8.95
CA LEU A 66 -9.44 1.05 7.86
C LEU A 66 -9.61 -0.43 8.19
N ALA A 67 -9.54 -0.79 9.47
CA ALA A 67 -9.70 -2.16 9.92
C ALA A 67 -11.15 -2.64 9.73
N ASP A 68 -12.13 -1.78 9.96
CA ASP A 68 -13.55 -2.05 9.69
C ASP A 68 -13.84 -2.27 8.19
N LEU A 69 -12.95 -1.78 7.32
CA LEU A 69 -13.06 -1.87 5.86
C LEU A 69 -12.17 -2.99 5.28
N ASP A 70 -11.55 -3.81 6.13
CA ASP A 70 -10.61 -4.89 5.77
C ASP A 70 -9.42 -4.41 4.94
N TYR A 71 -8.94 -3.20 5.23
CA TYR A 71 -7.72 -2.64 4.66
C TYR A 71 -6.52 -2.80 5.59
N HIS A 72 -5.37 -2.96 4.95
CA HIS A 72 -4.06 -3.10 5.56
C HIS A 72 -3.18 -1.93 5.14
N LEU A 73 -2.66 -1.17 6.11
CA LEU A 73 -1.68 -0.11 5.92
C LEU A 73 -0.32 -0.60 6.41
N PHE A 74 0.71 -0.46 5.58
CA PHE A 74 2.05 -0.93 5.89
C PHE A 74 3.13 0.04 5.41
N THR A 75 4.11 0.31 6.28
CA THR A 75 5.31 1.10 5.96
C THR A 75 6.37 0.20 5.33
N PHE A 76 6.43 0.19 3.99
CA PHE A 76 7.39 -0.63 3.26
C PHE A 76 8.79 -0.03 3.19
N ASN A 77 8.92 1.28 3.37
CA ASN A 77 10.21 1.95 3.54
C ASN A 77 10.17 2.92 4.73
N PRO A 78 10.53 2.48 5.95
CA PRO A 78 10.45 3.31 7.16
C PRO A 78 11.34 4.55 7.11
N LYS A 79 12.51 4.46 6.46
CA LYS A 79 13.47 5.56 6.38
C LYS A 79 12.92 6.77 5.62
N TYR A 80 12.09 6.49 4.61
CA TYR A 80 11.49 7.52 3.75
C TYR A 80 9.97 7.60 3.93
N HIS A 81 9.44 7.04 5.03
CA HIS A 81 8.04 7.07 5.41
C HIS A 81 7.08 6.57 4.31
N ALA A 82 7.55 5.72 3.40
CA ALA A 82 6.73 5.23 2.30
C ALA A 82 5.81 4.11 2.78
N VAL A 83 4.52 4.30 2.56
CA VAL A 83 3.46 3.38 2.98
C VAL A 83 2.64 2.91 1.79
N MET A 84 2.11 1.70 1.90
CA MET A 84 1.14 1.15 0.97
C MET A 84 -0.13 0.77 1.71
N LEU A 85 -1.27 0.98 1.06
CA LEU A 85 -2.56 0.49 1.50
C LEU A 85 -2.99 -0.65 0.57
N TYR A 86 -3.34 -1.79 1.15
CA TYR A 86 -3.77 -2.96 0.41
C TYR A 86 -4.97 -3.64 1.06
N ARG A 87 -5.67 -4.47 0.30
CA ARG A 87 -6.76 -5.34 0.78
C ARG A 87 -6.57 -6.74 0.24
N ILE A 88 -7.16 -7.72 0.93
CA ILE A 88 -7.07 -9.13 0.56
C ILE A 88 -8.44 -9.58 0.05
N ASP A 89 -8.48 -10.06 -1.17
CA ASP A 89 -9.65 -10.74 -1.72
C ASP A 89 -9.46 -12.25 -1.59
N GLU A 90 -10.13 -12.83 -0.60
CA GLU A 90 -10.09 -14.26 -0.31
C GLU A 90 -10.80 -15.12 -1.36
N ALA A 91 -11.74 -14.56 -2.13
CA ALA A 91 -12.46 -15.29 -3.16
C ALA A 91 -11.57 -15.51 -4.39
N THR A 92 -10.74 -14.52 -4.73
CA THR A 92 -9.81 -14.58 -5.88
C THR A 92 -8.37 -14.90 -5.49
N ASN A 93 -8.06 -15.00 -4.19
CA ASN A 93 -6.71 -15.13 -3.66
C ASN A 93 -5.79 -14.01 -4.16
N THR A 94 -6.30 -12.77 -4.14
CA THR A 94 -5.57 -11.62 -4.66
C THR A 94 -5.35 -10.58 -3.58
N VAL A 95 -4.11 -10.14 -3.42
CA VAL A 95 -3.77 -8.93 -2.67
C VAL A 95 -3.83 -7.76 -3.63
N HIS A 96 -4.74 -6.81 -3.37
CA HIS A 96 -4.82 -5.60 -4.17
C HIS A 96 -4.12 -4.45 -3.44
N VAL A 97 -2.99 -3.99 -3.98
CA VAL A 97 -2.34 -2.76 -3.52
C VAL A 97 -3.07 -1.59 -4.15
N GLN A 98 -3.76 -0.80 -3.33
CA GLN A 98 -4.71 0.21 -3.78
C GLN A 98 -4.07 1.59 -3.89
N PHE A 99 -3.13 1.89 -2.99
CA PHE A 99 -2.48 3.20 -2.92
C PHE A 99 -1.06 3.10 -2.36
N VAL A 100 -0.24 4.09 -2.72
CA VAL A 100 1.12 4.31 -2.19
C VAL A 100 1.29 5.78 -1.84
N CYS A 101 1.95 6.10 -0.73
CA CYS A 101 2.28 7.50 -0.43
C CYS A 101 3.45 7.62 0.55
N ASP A 102 3.94 8.83 0.71
CA ASP A 102 4.69 9.22 1.91
C ASP A 102 3.68 9.50 3.02
N SER A 103 3.79 8.80 4.16
CA SER A 103 2.83 8.93 5.27
C SER A 103 2.82 10.30 5.93
N ARG A 104 3.81 11.15 5.65
CA ARG A 104 3.84 12.56 6.09
C ARG A 104 2.94 13.44 5.22
N GLU A 105 2.56 12.98 4.03
CA GLU A 105 1.58 13.64 3.16
C GLU A 105 0.15 13.34 3.65
N ASN A 106 -0.24 13.95 4.78
CA ASN A 106 -1.53 13.71 5.45
C ASN A 106 -2.76 13.81 4.54
N LYS A 107 -2.71 14.64 3.48
CA LYS A 107 -3.82 14.79 2.53
C LYS A 107 -4.11 13.50 1.78
N ILE A 108 -3.07 12.81 1.32
CA ILE A 108 -3.23 11.60 0.51
C ILE A 108 -3.72 10.44 1.39
N LEU A 109 -3.16 10.28 2.59
CA LEU A 109 -3.66 9.26 3.52
C LEU A 109 -5.13 9.49 3.90
N THR A 110 -5.54 10.75 4.08
CA THR A 110 -6.94 11.10 4.34
C THR A 110 -7.83 10.80 3.14
N GLU A 111 -7.42 11.18 1.93
CA GLU A 111 -8.14 10.86 0.68
C GLU A 111 -8.29 9.34 0.49
N MET A 112 -7.24 8.57 0.77
CA MET A 112 -7.26 7.11 0.70
C MET A 112 -8.31 6.51 1.64
N ILE A 113 -8.37 6.99 2.89
CA ILE A 113 -9.36 6.55 3.88
C ILE A 113 -10.78 6.93 3.41
N ASP A 114 -10.97 8.13 2.88
CA ASP A 114 -12.29 8.58 2.42
C ASP A 114 -12.77 7.84 1.17
N ILE A 115 -11.86 7.50 0.24
CA ILE A 115 -12.17 6.65 -0.91
C ILE A 115 -12.54 5.24 -0.45
N ALA A 116 -11.76 4.66 0.47
CA ALA A 116 -12.03 3.33 1.02
C ALA A 116 -13.45 3.25 1.63
N LYS A 117 -13.87 4.28 2.37
CA LYS A 117 -15.24 4.38 2.92
C LYS A 117 -16.30 4.43 1.81
N LYS A 118 -16.11 5.27 0.79
CA LYS A 118 -17.07 5.41 -0.32
C LYS A 118 -17.23 4.11 -1.10
N MET A 119 -16.13 3.40 -1.36
CA MET A 119 -16.18 2.11 -2.08
C MET A 119 -16.91 1.02 -1.30
N ASN A 120 -16.88 1.06 0.03
CA ASN A 120 -17.63 0.10 0.85
C ASN A 120 -19.13 0.45 0.92
N LEU A 121 -19.47 1.74 0.90
CA LEU A 121 -20.87 2.21 0.84
C LEU A 121 -21.55 1.94 -0.50
N LEU A 122 -20.78 1.75 -1.58
CA LEU A 122 -21.29 1.47 -2.93
C LEU A 122 -21.47 -0.03 -3.23
N ASN A 123 -21.09 -0.92 -2.31
CA ASN A 123 -21.23 -2.38 -2.43
C ASN A 123 -22.32 -2.98 -1.50
N LEU A 124 -23.22 -2.14 -0.96
CA LEU A 124 -24.43 -2.53 -0.23
C LEU A 124 -25.67 -2.09 -1.03
#